data_AF-A0A6G1EE75-F1
#
_entry.id   AF-A0A6G1EE75-F1
#
_cell.length_a   1.000
_cell.length_b   1.000
_cell.length_c   1.000
_cell.angle_alpha   90.00
_cell.angle_beta   90.00
_cell.angle_gamma   90.00
#
_symmetry.space_group_name_H-M   'P 1'
#
loop_
_entity.id
_entity.type
_entity.pdbx_description
1 polymer ?
#
loop_
_entity_poly.entity_id
_entity_poly.type
_entity_poly.pdbx_seq_one_letter_code
_entity_poly.pdbx_strand_id
1 'polypeptide(L)'
;MPIGEAVMSAFTQALFNKVVAAASSELKFPQNIAVELQNLSCSLWTIQAHVEDAEERQMNDKAARSWLTRFKDVAYEMDDLLDEHAAESSDPN
;
A
#
# COMPACT_ATOMS: atom_id res chain seq x y z
N MET A 1 17.94 -4.90 16.29
CA MET A 1 16.95 -4.49 15.27
C MET A 1 15.58 -4.66 15.90
N PRO A 2 14.82 -3.59 16.16
CA PRO A 2 13.47 -3.73 16.69
C PRO A 2 12.59 -4.28 15.57
N ILE A 3 11.94 -5.41 15.85
CA ILE A 3 11.13 -6.19 14.91
C ILE A 3 9.90 -5.38 14.38
N GLY A 4 9.64 -4.20 14.94
CA GLY A 4 8.54 -3.31 14.53
C GLY A 4 8.90 -2.21 13.53
N GLU A 5 10.17 -2.01 13.16
CA GLU A 5 10.61 -0.95 12.24
C GLU A 5 10.68 -1.36 10.75
N ALA A 6 10.60 -2.65 10.44
CA ALA A 6 10.73 -3.13 9.06
C ALA A 6 9.44 -3.75 8.53
N VAL A 7 8.42 -3.89 9.37
CA VAL A 7 7.21 -4.64 9.02
C VAL A 7 6.24 -3.76 8.24
N MET A 8 6.09 -2.48 8.62
CA MET A 8 5.17 -1.58 7.89
C MET A 8 5.78 -1.04 6.61
N SER A 9 7.07 -0.70 6.60
CA SER A 9 7.77 -0.35 5.35
C SER A 9 7.74 -1.49 4.32
N ALA A 10 8.06 -2.73 4.73
CA ALA A 10 8.00 -3.89 3.83
C ALA A 10 6.58 -4.15 3.30
N PHE A 11 5.55 -3.99 4.14
CA PHE A 11 4.16 -4.13 3.72
C PHE A 11 3.72 -3.01 2.75
N THR A 12 4.07 -1.76 3.02
CA THR A 12 3.80 -0.61 2.14
C THR A 12 4.47 -0.80 0.78
N GLN A 13 5.71 -1.29 0.77
CA GLN A 13 6.44 -1.60 -0.45
C GLN A 13 5.77 -2.73 -1.25
N ALA A 14 5.24 -3.75 -0.58
CA ALA A 14 4.51 -4.84 -1.23
C ALA A 14 3.21 -4.32 -1.88
N LEU A 15 2.45 -3.46 -1.20
CA LEU A 15 1.27 -2.79 -1.76
C LEU A 15 1.61 -1.91 -2.96
N PHE A 16 2.66 -1.10 -2.86
CA PHE A 16 3.13 -0.29 -3.98
C PHE A 16 3.44 -1.17 -5.20
N ASN A 17 4.14 -2.28 -5.00
CA ASN A 17 4.45 -3.22 -6.08
C ASN A 17 3.19 -3.86 -6.68
N LYS A 18 2.19 -4.21 -5.86
CA LYS A 18 0.87 -4.70 -6.35
C LYS A 18 0.17 -3.64 -7.20
N VAL A 19 0.12 -2.39 -6.76
CA VAL A 19 -0.50 -1.28 -7.51
C VAL A 19 0.21 -1.01 -8.83
N VAL A 20 1.55 -0.99 -8.83
CA VAL A 20 2.34 -0.83 -10.06
C VAL A 20 2.12 -2.00 -11.01
N ALA A 21 2.04 -3.24 -10.49
CA ALA A 21 1.75 -4.42 -11.29
C ALA A 21 0.34 -4.36 -11.90
N ALA A 22 -0.67 -3.93 -11.14
CA ALA A 22 -2.02 -3.73 -11.64
C ALA A 22 -2.04 -2.65 -12.74
N ALA A 23 -1.38 -1.50 -12.51
CA ALA A 23 -1.26 -0.40 -13.48
C ALA A 23 -0.50 -0.77 -14.76
N SER A 24 0.46 -1.69 -14.64
CA SER A 24 1.35 -2.11 -15.74
C SER A 24 0.90 -3.41 -16.40
N SER A 25 -0.13 -4.07 -15.88
CA SER A 25 -0.69 -5.30 -16.45
C SER A 25 -1.33 -5.00 -17.82
N GLU A 26 -1.33 -5.97 -18.73
CA GLU A 26 -2.00 -5.85 -20.04
C GLU A 26 -3.54 -5.76 -19.93
N LEU A 27 -4.10 -5.72 -18.72
CA LEU A 27 -5.50 -5.41 -18.47
C LEU A 27 -5.78 -4.03 -19.07
N LYS A 28 -6.63 -3.99 -20.09
CA LYS A 28 -7.09 -2.74 -20.71
C LYS A 28 -8.01 -2.02 -19.73
N PHE A 29 -7.41 -1.40 -18.73
CA PHE A 29 -8.11 -0.49 -17.85
C PHE A 29 -8.61 0.71 -18.66
N PRO A 30 -9.85 1.16 -18.44
CA PRO A 30 -10.30 2.45 -18.94
C PRO A 30 -9.32 3.55 -18.52
N GLN A 31 -9.14 4.58 -19.34
CA GLN A 31 -8.19 5.67 -19.08
C GLN A 31 -8.37 6.33 -17.70
N ASN A 32 -9.59 6.34 -17.13
CA ASN A 32 -9.78 6.87 -15.78
C ASN A 32 -9.13 5.98 -14.71
N ILE A 33 -9.22 4.65 -14.83
CA ILE A 33 -8.64 3.71 -13.86
C ILE A 33 -7.11 3.75 -13.91
N ALA A 34 -6.52 3.92 -15.10
CA ALA A 34 -5.07 4.10 -15.24
C ALA A 34 -4.57 5.37 -14.52
N VAL A 35 -5.33 6.47 -14.62
CA VAL A 35 -5.02 7.73 -13.91
C VAL A 35 -5.16 7.56 -12.39
N GLU A 36 -6.21 6.89 -11.93
CA GLU A 36 -6.42 6.60 -10.50
C GLU A 36 -5.30 5.71 -9.94
N LEU A 37 -4.89 4.67 -10.65
CA LEU A 37 -3.76 3.81 -10.26
C LEU A 37 -2.44 4.59 -10.19
N GLN A 38 -2.20 5.52 -11.12
CA GLN A 38 -1.00 6.36 -11.08
C GLN A 38 -1.02 7.35 -9.89
N ASN A 39 -2.18 7.94 -9.58
CA ASN A 39 -2.36 8.77 -8.39
C ASN A 39 -2.18 7.96 -7.10
N LEU A 40 -2.65 6.72 -7.09
CA LEU A 40 -2.49 5.78 -5.98
C LEU A 40 -1.01 5.44 -5.75
N SER A 41 -0.26 5.15 -6.81
CA SER A 41 1.19 4.94 -6.73
C SER A 41 1.94 6.15 -6.17
N CYS A 42 1.64 7.37 -6.65
CA CYS A 42 2.26 8.59 -6.13
C CYS A 42 1.95 8.79 -4.63
N SER A 43 0.70 8.52 -4.23
CA SER A 43 0.27 8.64 -2.83
C SER A 43 0.97 7.61 -1.93
N LEU A 44 1.05 6.35 -2.37
CA LEU A 44 1.75 5.28 -1.65
C LEU A 44 3.24 5.57 -1.50
N TRP A 45 3.89 6.17 -2.50
CA TRP A 45 5.28 6.61 -2.41
C TRP A 45 5.48 7.67 -1.31
N THR A 46 4.62 8.69 -1.27
CA THR A 46 4.66 9.70 -0.20
C THR A 46 4.42 9.06 1.16
N ILE A 47 3.48 8.13 1.25
CA ILE A 47 3.18 7.44 2.51
C ILE A 47 4.36 6.57 2.96
N GLN A 48 5.08 5.91 2.06
CA GLN A 48 6.26 5.13 2.39
C GLN A 48 7.32 5.97 3.12
N ALA A 49 7.60 7.18 2.63
CA ALA A 49 8.53 8.09 3.30
C ALA A 49 8.05 8.48 4.72
N HIS A 50 6.75 8.64 4.91
CA HIS A 50 6.16 8.90 6.23
C HIS A 50 6.19 7.66 7.14
N VAL A 51 6.01 6.46 6.60
CA VAL A 51 6.14 5.20 7.34
C VAL A 51 7.57 5.00 7.81
N GLU A 52 8.57 5.24 6.97
CA GLU A 52 9.98 5.14 7.35
C GLU A 52 10.34 6.14 8.47
N ASP A 53 9.97 7.42 8.35
CA ASP A 53 10.21 8.41 9.42
C ASP A 53 9.43 8.11 10.70
N ALA A 54 8.21 7.56 10.58
CA ALA A 54 7.40 7.18 11.73
C ALA A 54 7.92 5.89 12.41
N GLU A 55 8.42 4.91 11.66
CA GLU A 55 9.03 3.68 12.19
C GLU A 55 10.29 4.02 12.99
N GLU A 56 11.17 4.88 12.47
CA GLU A 56 12.38 5.36 13.19
C GLU A 56 12.05 6.10 14.50
N ARG A 57 10.92 6.80 14.53
CA ARG A 57 10.50 7.63 15.69
C ARG A 57 9.57 6.90 16.65
N GLN A 58 9.00 5.75 16.29
CA GLN A 58 7.92 5.11 17.06
C GLN A 58 8.31 4.73 18.49
N MET A 59 9.60 4.49 18.73
CA MET A 59 10.11 4.10 20.05
C MET A 59 10.01 5.26 21.07
N ASN A 60 10.08 6.50 20.59
CA ASN A 60 10.09 7.70 21.43
C ASN A 60 8.87 8.61 21.20
N ASP A 61 8.15 8.43 20.10
CA ASP A 61 7.02 9.27 19.71
C ASP A 61 5.70 8.48 19.64
N LYS A 62 4.80 8.75 20.60
CA LYS A 62 3.46 8.16 20.65
C LYS A 62 2.58 8.58 19.47
N ALA A 63 2.80 9.76 18.89
CA ALA A 63 2.07 10.22 17.71
C ALA A 63 2.49 9.41 16.48
N ALA A 64 3.79 9.17 16.30
CA ALA A 64 4.31 8.30 15.24
C ALA A 64 3.75 6.87 15.35
N ARG A 65 3.73 6.30 16.57
CA ARG A 65 3.13 4.97 16.81
C ARG A 65 1.63 4.91 16.51
N SER A 66 0.89 5.97 16.85
CA SER A 66 -0.55 6.05 16.59
C SER A 66 -0.84 6.22 15.10
N TRP A 67 -0.02 6.98 14.39
CA TRP A 67 -0.11 7.16 12.95
C TRP A 67 0.15 5.85 12.21
N LEU A 68 1.21 5.11 12.56
CA LEU A 68 1.52 3.80 11.98
C LEU A 68 0.38 2.78 12.17
N THR A 69 -0.25 2.79 13.34
CA THR A 69 -1.39 1.89 13.64
C THR A 69 -2.56 2.19 12.71
N ARG A 70 -2.93 3.46 12.54
CA ARG A 70 -4.03 3.85 11.64
C ARG A 70 -3.70 3.60 10.18
N PHE A 71 -2.45 3.84 9.78
CA PHE A 71 -2.02 3.57 8.42
C PHE A 71 -2.08 2.07 8.10
N LYS A 72 -1.71 1.22 9.05
CA LYS A 72 -1.84 -0.24 8.92
C LYS A 72 -3.27 -0.68 8.62
N ASP A 73 -4.26 -0.12 9.31
CA ASP A 73 -5.68 -0.45 9.07
C ASP A 73 -6.11 -0.10 7.63
N VAL A 74 -5.75 1.10 7.16
CA VAL A 74 -6.05 1.55 5.78
C VAL A 74 -5.34 0.69 4.74
N ALA A 75 -4.08 0.35 5.01
CA ALA A 75 -3.28 -0.44 4.09
C ALA A 75 -3.82 -1.89 3.95
N TYR A 76 -4.40 -2.47 5.01
CA TYR A 76 -5.11 -3.75 4.89
C TYR A 76 -6.38 -3.65 4.06
N GLU A 77 -7.18 -2.59 4.24
CA GLU A 77 -8.37 -2.36 3.43
C GLU A 77 -8.02 -2.23 1.93
N MET A 78 -6.89 -1.60 1.62
CA MET A 78 -6.37 -1.53 0.24
C MET A 78 -5.90 -2.88 -0.29
N ASP A 79 -5.24 -3.72 0.54
CA ASP A 79 -4.82 -5.06 0.13
C ASP A 79 -6.02 -5.96 -0.20
N ASP A 80 -7.04 -5.94 0.65
CA ASP A 80 -8.28 -6.72 0.47
C ASP A 80 -9.01 -6.30 -0.82
N LEU A 81 -9.12 -4.99 -1.09
CA LEU A 81 -9.74 -4.47 -2.32
C LEU A 81 -8.96 -4.85 -3.59
N LEU A 82 -7.63 -4.83 -3.52
CA LEU A 82 -6.77 -5.22 -4.64
C LEU A 82 -6.84 -6.73 -4.91
N ASP A 83 -6.91 -7.56 -3.85
CA ASP A 83 -7.06 -9.00 -3.98
C ASP A 83 -8.47 -9.41 -4.45
N GLU A 84 -9.53 -8.72 -4.05
CA GLU A 84 -10.90 -8.94 -4.56
C GLU A 84 -10.96 -8.74 -6.09
N HIS A 85 -10.38 -7.65 -6.59
CA HIS A 85 -10.30 -7.40 -8.03
C HIS A 85 -9.40 -8.39 -8.79
N ALA A 86 -8.40 -8.97 -8.13
CA ALA A 86 -7.57 -10.02 -8.73
C ALA A 86 -8.32 -11.36 -8.79
N ALA A 87 -9.09 -11.71 -7.76
CA ALA A 87 -9.83 -12.96 -7.67
C ALA A 87 -11.01 -13.05 -8.65
N GLU A 88 -11.69 -11.93 -8.94
CA GLU A 88 -12.82 -11.90 -9.89
C GLU A 88 -12.40 -12.14 -11.36
N SER A 89 -11.09 -12.12 -11.65
CA SER A 89 -10.56 -12.46 -12.97
C SER A 89 -10.31 -13.97 -13.20
N SER A 90 -10.52 -14.80 -12.18
CA SER A 90 -10.21 -16.24 -12.22
C SER A 90 -11.44 -17.17 -12.22
N ASP A 91 -12.66 -16.67 -12.42
CA ASP A 91 -13.82 -17.54 -12.63
C ASP A 91 -13.88 -17.96 -14.13
N PRO A 92 -13.54 -19.21 -14.48
CA PRO A 92 -13.67 -19.70 -15.84
C PRO A 92 -15.10 -20.22 -16.02
N ASN A 93 -15.92 -19.48 -16.75
CA ASN A 93 -17.12 -20.06 -17.36
C ASN A 93 -16.73 -21.06 -18.47
#